data_AF-A0A6B3H0T5-F1
#
_entry.id   AF-A0A6B3H0T5-F1
#
_cell.length_a   1.000
_cell.length_b   1.000
_cell.length_c   1.000
_cell.angle_alpha   90.00
_cell.angle_beta   90.00
_cell.angle_gamma   90.00
#
_symmetry.space_group_name_H-M   'P 1'
#
loop_
_entity.id
_entity.type
_entity.pdbx_description
1 polymer ?
#
loop_
_entity_poly.entity_id
_entity_poly.type
_entity_poly.pdbx_seq_one_letter_code
_entity_poly.pdbx_strand_id
1 'polypeptide(L)' 'ALPDDVQSLATAVLSHRLLPTAQAQLNRRTAEQVVLEIIQRTPVPTDPGAVRGGPLPPVQGAQEPGRPLYGQQQPGPRRL' A
#
# COMPACT_ATOMS: atom_id res chain seq x y z
N ALA A 1 -11.27 3.15 -15.36
CA ALA A 1 -11.68 1.81 -15.81
C ALA A 1 -11.45 0.78 -14.70
N LEU A 2 -10.22 0.58 -14.22
CA LEU A 2 -9.95 -0.46 -13.21
C LEU A 2 -10.80 -0.37 -11.90
N PRO A 3 -11.02 0.81 -11.29
CA PRO A 3 -11.80 0.88 -10.05
C PRO A 3 -13.26 0.49 -10.21
N ASP A 4 -13.86 0.75 -11.37
CA ASP A 4 -15.27 0.44 -11.68
C ASP A 4 -15.48 -1.07 -11.88
N ASP A 5 -14.53 -1.73 -12.55
CA ASP A 5 -14.55 -3.18 -12.78
C ASP A 5 -14.45 -3.95 -11.45
N VAL A 6 -13.53 -3.52 -10.57
CA VAL A 6 -13.36 -4.15 -9.24
C VAL A 6 -14.61 -3.93 -8.38
N GLN A 7 -15.20 -2.73 -8.39
CA GLN A 7 -16.42 -2.45 -7.65
C GLN A 7 -17.60 -3.30 -8.13
N SER A 8 -17.72 -3.50 -9.44
CA SER A 8 -18.78 -4.32 -10.04
C SER A 8 -18.69 -5.80 -9.64
N LEU A 9 -17.47 -6.33 -9.48
CA LEU A 9 -17.23 -7.71 -9.06
C LEU A 9 -17.27 -7.92 -7.54
N ALA A 10 -17.10 -6.85 -6.76
CA ALA A 10 -16.87 -6.94 -5.32
C ALA A 10 -18.04 -7.60 -4.57
N THR A 11 -19.29 -7.27 -4.88
CA THR A 11 -20.45 -7.91 -4.23
C THR A 11 -20.51 -9.41 -4.50
N ALA A 12 -20.41 -9.82 -5.76
CA ALA A 12 -20.50 -11.23 -6.13
C ALA A 12 -19.40 -12.10 -5.48
N VAL A 13 -18.19 -11.56 -5.29
CA VAL A 13 -17.08 -12.32 -4.71
C VAL A 13 -17.05 -12.25 -3.20
N LEU A 14 -17.20 -11.05 -2.61
CA LEU A 14 -16.99 -10.85 -1.18
C LEU A 14 -18.18 -11.31 -0.34
N SER A 15 -19.41 -11.28 -0.87
CA SER A 15 -20.58 -11.75 -0.11
C SER A 15 -20.48 -13.23 0.26
N HIS A 16 -19.84 -14.05 -0.59
CA HIS A 16 -19.55 -15.45 -0.28
C HIS A 16 -18.37 -15.65 0.68
N ARG A 17 -17.58 -14.61 0.96
CA ARG A 17 -16.39 -14.67 1.82
C ARG A 17 -16.59 -14.00 3.17
N LEU A 18 -17.72 -13.35 3.39
CA LEU A 18 -18.07 -12.81 4.69
C LEU A 18 -18.56 -13.93 5.62
N LEU A 19 -18.22 -13.80 6.89
CA LEU A 19 -18.73 -14.64 7.98
C LEU A 19 -19.57 -13.75 8.92
N PRO A 20 -20.87 -13.57 8.65
CA PRO A 20 -21.74 -12.76 9.50
C PRO A 20 -21.85 -13.37 10.89
N THR A 21 -21.83 -12.51 11.92
CA THR A 21 -22.08 -12.94 13.29
C THR A 21 -23.52 -13.43 13.46
N ALA A 22 -23.79 -14.26 14.48
CA ALA A 22 -25.15 -14.71 14.79
C ALA A 22 -26.13 -13.53 14.98
N GLN A 23 -25.67 -12.45 15.63
CA GLN A 23 -26.45 -11.24 15.81
C GLN A 23 -26.84 -10.58 14.48
N ALA A 24 -25.91 -10.53 13.51
CA ALA A 24 -26.21 -9.97 12.19
C ALA A 24 -27.26 -10.82 11.44
N GLN A 25 -27.17 -12.14 11.55
CA GLN A 25 -28.13 -13.08 10.95
C GLN A 25 -29.53 -12.94 11.57
N LEU A 26 -29.62 -12.85 12.90
CA LEU A 26 -30.88 -12.61 13.61
C LEU A 26 -31.55 -11.29 13.20
N ASN A 27 -30.75 -10.26 12.93
CA ASN A 27 -31.23 -8.98 12.41
C ASN A 27 -31.53 -9.00 10.89
N ARG A 28 -31.52 -10.18 10.25
CA ARG A 28 -31.74 -10.37 8.81
C ARG A 28 -30.82 -9.52 7.93
N ARG A 29 -29.61 -9.25 8.41
CA ARG A 29 -28.59 -8.51 7.65
C ARG A 29 -27.81 -9.49 6.78
N THR A 30 -27.95 -9.38 5.47
CA THR A 30 -27.31 -10.26 4.48
C THR A 30 -25.86 -9.84 4.20
N ALA A 31 -25.03 -10.77 3.74
CA ALA A 31 -23.65 -10.47 3.38
C ALA A 31 -23.59 -9.47 2.21
N GLU A 32 -24.51 -9.55 1.26
CA GLU A 32 -24.68 -8.64 0.13
C GLU A 32 -24.94 -7.21 0.60
N GLN A 33 -25.87 -7.01 1.53
CA GLN A 33 -26.16 -5.69 2.11
C GLN A 33 -24.95 -5.10 2.82
N VAL A 34 -24.21 -5.93 3.57
CA VAL A 34 -23.00 -5.49 4.27
C VAL A 34 -21.92 -5.07 3.27
N VAL A 35 -21.66 -5.86 2.24
CA VAL A 35 -20.65 -5.54 1.22
C VAL A 35 -21.02 -4.26 0.48
N LEU A 36 -22.28 -4.10 0.07
CA LEU A 36 -22.75 -2.88 -0.61
C LEU A 36 -22.55 -1.62 0.24
N GLU A 37 -22.88 -1.70 1.54
CA GLU A 37 -22.67 -0.58 2.46
C GLU A 37 -21.19 -0.23 2.62
N ILE A 38 -20.32 -1.24 2.69
CA ILE A 38 -18.86 -1.04 2.78
C ILE A 38 -18.34 -0.34 1.52
N ILE A 39 -18.71 -0.84 0.34
CA ILE A 39 -18.25 -0.27 -0.93
C ILE A 39 -18.69 1.19 -1.05
N GLN A 40 -19.96 1.50 -0.76
CA GLN A 40 -20.49 2.86 -0.83
C GLN A 40 -19.76 3.86 0.08
N ARG A 41 -19.23 3.40 1.21
CA ARG A 41 -18.50 4.24 2.18
C ARG A 41 -16.99 4.24 1.98
N THR A 42 -16.47 3.39 1.09
CA THR A 42 -15.04 3.27 0.84
C THR A 42 -14.66 4.20 -0.32
N PRO A 43 -13.87 5.26 -0.09
CA PRO A 43 -13.47 6.16 -1.17
C PRO A 43 -12.59 5.44 -2.20
N VAL A 44 -12.83 5.73 -3.47
CA VAL A 44 -11.99 5.24 -4.56
C VAL A 44 -10.68 6.03 -4.57
N PRO A 45 -9.50 5.36 -4.62
CA PRO A 45 -8.22 6.06 -4.70
C PRO A 45 -8.14 6.89 -6.00
N THR A 46 -8.02 8.22 -5.85
CA THR A 46 -7.87 9.15 -6.98
C THR A 46 -6.40 9.45 -7.29
N ASP A 47 -5.48 9.13 -6.39
CA ASP A 47 -4.03 9.31 -6.56
C ASP A 47 -3.31 7.95 -6.50
N PRO A 48 -2.53 7.58 -7.53
CA PRO A 48 -1.84 6.29 -7.59
C PRO A 48 -0.69 6.14 -6.57
N GLY A 49 -0.27 7.22 -5.89
CA GLY A 49 0.69 7.19 -4.78
C GLY A 49 0.05 7.06 -3.39
N ALA A 50 -1.27 7.20 -3.28
CA ALA A 50 -2.00 7.11 -2.01
C ALA A 50 -2.26 5.67 -1.56
N VAL A 51 -2.20 4.68 -2.45
CA VAL A 51 -2.10 3.27 -2.06
C VAL A 51 -0.76 3.11 -1.35
N ARG A 52 -0.78 3.14 -0.01
CA ARG A 52 0.41 3.12 0.86
C ARG A 52 1.25 1.86 0.65
N GLY A 53 2.06 1.96 -0.38
CA GLY A 53 3.23 1.19 -0.80
C GLY A 53 4.07 2.08 -1.72
N GLY A 54 3.90 3.41 -1.62
CA GLY A 54 4.77 4.38 -2.29
C GLY A 54 6.22 4.20 -1.82
N PRO A 55 7.21 4.55 -2.66
CA PRO A 55 8.62 4.34 -2.35
C PRO A 55 8.92 4.92 -0.97
N LEU A 56 9.52 4.10 -0.11
CA LEU A 56 10.03 4.54 1.19
C LEU A 56 10.77 5.87 0.95
N PRO A 57 10.47 6.93 1.72
CA PRO A 57 11.23 8.17 1.58
C PRO A 57 12.71 7.82 1.68
N PRO A 58 13.59 8.42 0.84
CA PRO A 58 15.01 8.18 0.96
C PRO A 58 15.39 8.53 2.38
N VAL A 59 15.89 7.55 3.13
CA VAL A 59 16.45 7.75 4.46
C VAL A 59 17.59 8.76 4.30
N GLN A 60 17.29 10.05 4.50
CA GLN A 60 18.28 11.10 4.40
C GLN A 60 19.24 10.92 5.57
N GLY A 61 20.38 10.31 5.26
CA GLY A 61 21.58 10.37 6.08
C GLY A 61 21.51 9.61 7.41
N ALA A 62 21.27 8.30 7.37
CA ALA A 62 22.06 7.46 8.27
C ALA A 62 23.51 7.53 7.75
N GLN A 63 24.31 8.45 8.30
CA GLN A 63 25.76 8.44 8.12
C GLN A 63 26.25 7.02 8.43
N GLU A 64 26.65 6.28 7.40
CA GLU A 64 27.30 4.98 7.55
C GLU A 64 28.61 5.24 8.33
N PRO A 65 28.73 4.84 9.61
CA PRO A 65 29.99 4.95 10.31
C PRO A 65 30.86 3.82 9.77
N GLY A 66 31.77 4.17 8.85
CA GLY A 66 32.84 3.25 8.45
C GLY A 66 33.00 2.96 6.96
N ARG A 67 32.65 3.89 6.04
CA ARG A 67 33.21 3.80 4.68
C ARG A 67 34.67 4.29 4.70
N PRO A 68 35.68 3.43 4.47
CA PRO A 68 37.05 3.90 4.41
C PRO A 68 37.29 4.68 3.12
N LEU A 69 37.89 5.85 3.29
CA LEU A 69 38.25 6.79 2.23
C LEU A 69 39.48 6.29 1.44
N TYR A 70 39.37 5.17 0.74
CA TYR A 70 40.40 4.76 -0.22
C TYR A 70 40.08 5.36 -1.58
N GLY A 71 40.80 6.43 -1.95
CA GLY A 71 40.67 7.03 -3.28
C GLY A 71 41.27 8.43 -3.48
N GLN A 72 41.91 9.04 -2.48
CA GLN A 72 42.52 10.39 -2.63
C GLN A 72 44.04 10.36 -2.43
N GLN A 73 44.73 9.45 -3.11
CA GLN A 73 46.18 9.56 -3.26
C GLN A 73 46.50 9.95 -4.70
N GLN A 74 46.55 11.26 -4.94
CA GLN A 74 47.13 11.82 -6.17
C GLN A 74 48.66 11.69 -6.07
N PRO A 75 49.33 11.02 -7.01
CA PRO A 75 50.79 10.94 -7.00
C PRO A 75 51.38 12.26 -7.49
N GLY A 76 51.97 13.04 -6.59
CA GLY A 76 52.79 14.22 -6.92
C GLY A 76 54.17 13.82 -7.47
N PRO A 77 54.76 14.60 -8.41
CA PRO A 77 56.02 14.24 -9.04
C PRO A 77 57.20 14.37 -8.06
N ARG A 78 57.96 13.29 -7.89
CA ARG A 78 59.26 13.30 -7.18
C ARG A 78 60.27 14.11 -8.00
N ARG A 79 60.74 15.23 -7.44
CA ARG A 79 61.94 15.94 -7.90
C ARG A 79 63.16 15.33 -7.20
N LEU A 80 64.16 14.99 -8.00
CA LEU A 80 65.53 14.63 -7.61
C LEU A 80 66.31 15.90 -7.22
#